data_AF-A0AAU5NN79-F1
#
_entry.id   AF-A0AAU5NN79-F1
#
_cell.length_a   1.000
_cell.length_b   1.000
_cell.length_c   1.000
_cell.angle_alpha   90.00
_cell.angle_beta   90.00
_cell.angle_gamma   90.00
#
_symmetry.space_group_name_H-M   'P 1'
#
loop_
_entity.id
_entity.type
_entity.pdbx_description
1 polymer ?
#
loop_
_entity_poly.entity_id
_entity_poly.type
_entity_poly.pdbx_seq_one_letter_code
_entity_poly.pdbx_strand_id
1 'polypeptide(L)'
;MAHNPWHRRERGRTLEGVAARPPQRDLDRQRLRHLLDAIGAVSSDMDTRTVLHRIVEAATDLVAARYGALGVLSESGKVIDLITVGIEDPHLCADMGMPQGHGLLHTMVDDREPLRVADVAAHPRSVGFPSGHPLMRTLIGVPLMVRGTVYGDLYLADKKDGTPFDDDDEGLLTALASAAGVSLENARLYEHLKRAAEHFQRRMLPVLPDLAPLEATARYEPASVLPRLGGDWYDAMTLPDGAICVVVGDVTGHDVEAAPLMGQIRNMLRALALDRGEPPGQVMSRLDHALTMFDDPPTATLVLGRIERGREGGGEYTFSWSNAGHLPPLLVGADGSARYLAPARHGIPVGIDASVSRYSHEHPLLPGSTLLLFTDGLVERRDQDIDTGLDDLAEQAARLVTAPLEELCDALISRSRQVFDDDVALLALRTPLDSPKRG
;
A
#
# COMPACT_ATOMS: atom_id res chain seq x y z
N MET A 1 59.01 -66.99 56.26
CA MET A 1 57.62 -66.89 55.77
C MET A 1 57.39 -65.48 55.25
N ALA A 2 57.48 -65.31 53.93
CA ALA A 2 57.34 -64.06 53.17
C ALA A 2 57.30 -64.45 51.68
N HIS A 3 56.74 -63.72 50.73
CA HIS A 3 55.57 -62.84 50.63
C HIS A 3 55.28 -62.69 49.11
N ASN A 4 54.04 -62.32 48.76
CA ASN A 4 53.35 -62.51 47.47
C ASN A 4 53.61 -61.36 46.42
N PRO A 5 53.30 -61.51 45.10
CA PRO A 5 53.63 -60.53 44.07
C PRO A 5 52.43 -59.84 43.33
N TRP A 6 52.75 -58.75 42.62
CA TRP A 6 52.10 -58.03 41.48
C TRP A 6 50.78 -57.19 41.57
N HIS A 7 50.89 -55.96 41.03
CA HIS A 7 49.95 -55.05 40.32
C HIS A 7 49.49 -53.69 40.93
N ARG A 8 49.65 -52.64 40.09
CA ARG A 8 48.81 -51.41 39.88
C ARG A 8 49.24 -50.09 40.55
N ARG A 9 49.56 -49.06 39.73
CA ARG A 9 48.89 -47.71 39.64
C ARG A 9 49.73 -46.67 38.87
N GLU A 10 49.16 -46.15 37.78
CA GLU A 10 49.47 -44.83 37.20
C GLU A 10 48.55 -43.76 37.85
N ARG A 11 49.16 -42.65 38.30
CA ARG A 11 48.60 -41.30 38.60
C ARG A 11 49.81 -40.36 38.56
N GLY A 12 49.87 -39.18 37.95
CA GLY A 12 48.88 -38.19 37.53
C GLY A 12 49.53 -36.84 37.82
N ARG A 13 49.88 -36.05 36.79
CA ARG A 13 50.19 -34.61 36.92
C ARG A 13 49.51 -33.88 35.75
N THR A 14 48.52 -33.09 36.12
CA THR A 14 47.74 -32.17 35.30
C THR A 14 48.63 -31.06 34.76
N LEU A 15 48.66 -30.88 33.44
CA LEU A 15 49.07 -29.64 32.78
C LEU A 15 47.84 -28.74 32.70
N GLU A 16 47.98 -27.54 33.23
CA GLU A 16 47.02 -26.46 33.17
C GLU A 16 46.75 -26.06 31.71
N GLY A 17 45.47 -25.96 31.36
CA GLY A 17 45.01 -25.54 30.04
C GLY A 17 45.26 -24.06 29.82
N VAL A 18 46.16 -23.74 28.90
CA VAL A 18 46.19 -22.46 28.22
C VAL A 18 44.99 -22.45 27.27
N ALA A 19 43.95 -21.67 27.59
CA ALA A 19 42.87 -21.40 26.65
C ALA A 19 43.46 -20.64 25.44
N ALA A 20 43.59 -21.34 24.32
CA ALA A 20 44.06 -20.76 23.07
C ALA A 20 43.02 -19.75 22.57
N ARG A 21 43.42 -18.47 22.45
CA ARG A 21 42.67 -17.48 21.65
C ARG A 21 42.50 -18.04 20.23
N PRO A 22 41.29 -18.01 19.64
CA PRO A 22 41.12 -18.41 18.26
C PRO A 22 42.01 -17.54 17.35
N PRO A 23 42.59 -18.10 16.27
CA PRO A 23 43.51 -17.35 15.41
C PRO A 23 42.78 -16.18 14.73
N GLN A 24 43.37 -14.98 14.81
CA GLN A 24 42.83 -13.70 14.32
C GLN A 24 42.17 -13.78 12.92
N ARG A 25 42.72 -14.62 12.02
CA ARG A 25 42.21 -14.83 10.65
C ARG A 25 40.80 -15.43 10.55
N ASP A 26 40.39 -16.26 11.52
CA ASP A 26 39.05 -16.87 11.52
C ASP A 26 38.00 -15.88 12.04
N LEU A 27 38.36 -15.06 13.03
CA LEU A 27 37.56 -13.93 13.52
C LEU A 27 37.32 -12.89 12.42
N ASP A 28 38.35 -12.53 11.65
CA ASP A 28 38.23 -11.58 10.54
C ASP A 28 37.31 -12.10 9.43
N ARG A 29 37.38 -13.41 9.12
CA ARG A 29 36.48 -14.07 8.15
C ARG A 29 35.05 -14.14 8.62
N GLN A 30 34.83 -14.43 9.90
CA GLN A 30 33.50 -14.51 10.49
C GLN A 30 32.86 -13.12 10.56
N ARG A 31 33.64 -12.09 10.93
CA ARG A 31 33.24 -10.67 10.89
C ARG A 31 32.84 -10.23 9.49
N LEU A 32 33.68 -10.52 8.50
CA LEU A 32 33.38 -10.18 7.10
C LEU A 32 32.14 -10.91 6.58
N ARG A 33 31.91 -12.17 6.96
CA ARG A 33 30.70 -12.92 6.58
C ARG A 33 29.43 -12.27 7.15
N HIS A 34 29.42 -11.93 8.43
CA HIS A 34 28.26 -11.28 9.05
C HIS A 34 27.99 -9.90 8.45
N LEU A 35 29.05 -9.16 8.10
CA LEU A 35 28.93 -7.87 7.42
C LEU A 35 28.34 -8.05 6.00
N LEU A 36 28.78 -9.07 5.26
CA LEU A 36 28.22 -9.42 3.95
C LEU A 36 26.79 -9.97 4.04
N ASP A 37 26.43 -10.71 5.08
CA ASP A 37 25.07 -11.22 5.29
C ASP A 37 24.11 -10.08 5.69
N ALA A 38 24.57 -9.13 6.51
CA ALA A 38 23.82 -7.93 6.86
C ALA A 38 23.62 -7.01 5.65
N ILE A 39 24.64 -6.84 4.81
CA ILE A 39 24.55 -6.10 3.53
C ILE A 39 23.67 -6.87 2.52
N GLY A 40 23.77 -8.20 2.47
CA GLY A 40 22.96 -9.05 1.61
C GLY A 40 21.48 -9.09 1.98
N ALA A 41 21.14 -8.89 3.26
CA ALA A 41 19.77 -8.75 3.73
C ALA A 41 19.07 -7.47 3.22
N VAL A 42 19.82 -6.51 2.67
CA VAL A 42 19.26 -5.32 2.00
C VAL A 42 18.66 -5.66 0.63
N SER A 43 18.91 -6.87 0.08
CA SER A 43 18.50 -7.25 -1.29
C SER A 43 17.30 -8.20 -1.38
N SER A 44 16.47 -8.34 -0.35
CA SER A 44 15.26 -9.17 -0.37
C SER A 44 14.02 -8.36 0.02
N ASP A 45 12.81 -8.85 -0.30
CA ASP A 45 11.48 -8.30 0.01
C ASP A 45 11.19 -8.17 1.53
N MET A 46 12.21 -7.94 2.35
CA MET A 46 12.14 -7.78 3.78
C MET A 46 11.66 -6.38 4.15
N ASP A 47 10.75 -6.32 5.12
CA ASP A 47 10.35 -5.08 5.76
C ASP A 47 11.55 -4.29 6.31
N THR A 48 11.53 -2.96 6.12
CA THR A 48 12.66 -2.08 6.46
C THR A 48 13.04 -2.20 7.93
N ARG A 49 12.07 -2.30 8.84
CA ARG A 49 12.34 -2.43 10.29
C ARG A 49 13.10 -3.73 10.58
N THR A 50 12.77 -4.81 9.86
CA THR A 50 13.45 -6.11 10.01
C THR A 50 14.91 -6.03 9.56
N VAL A 51 15.19 -5.35 8.44
CA VAL A 51 16.57 -5.12 7.98
C VAL A 51 17.35 -4.31 9.02
N LEU A 52 16.77 -3.23 9.54
CA LEU A 52 17.41 -2.40 10.57
C LEU A 52 17.69 -3.18 11.85
N HIS A 53 16.75 -4.02 12.33
CA HIS A 53 16.98 -4.88 13.50
C HIS A 53 18.17 -5.80 13.34
N ARG A 54 18.28 -6.48 12.18
CA ARG A 54 19.43 -7.34 11.90
C ARG A 54 20.75 -6.57 11.87
N ILE A 55 20.74 -5.34 11.38
CA ILE A 55 21.92 -4.47 11.39
C ILE A 55 22.33 -4.15 12.84
N VAL A 56 21.38 -3.81 13.72
CA VAL A 56 21.67 -3.53 15.13
C VAL A 56 22.18 -4.79 15.86
N GLU A 57 21.58 -5.95 15.61
CA GLU A 57 22.04 -7.22 16.16
C GLU A 57 23.47 -7.53 15.70
N ALA A 58 23.73 -7.45 14.40
CA ALA A 58 25.05 -7.69 13.84
C ALA A 58 26.10 -6.73 14.43
N ALA A 59 25.78 -5.43 14.54
CA ALA A 59 26.66 -4.45 15.17
C ALA A 59 26.98 -4.82 16.62
N THR A 60 25.94 -5.15 17.39
CA THR A 60 26.04 -5.51 18.81
C THR A 60 26.92 -6.75 19.01
N ASP A 61 26.76 -7.77 18.16
CA ASP A 61 27.53 -9.01 18.23
C ASP A 61 28.98 -8.85 17.79
N LEU A 62 29.22 -8.12 16.69
CA LEU A 62 30.55 -7.94 16.11
C LEU A 62 31.50 -7.15 17.03
N VAL A 63 30.96 -6.14 17.72
CA VAL A 63 31.67 -5.30 18.69
C VAL A 63 31.60 -5.90 20.11
N ALA A 64 30.81 -6.95 20.31
CA ALA A 64 30.51 -7.54 21.61
C ALA A 64 29.97 -6.51 22.62
N ALA A 65 29.10 -5.60 22.17
CA ALA A 65 28.41 -4.66 23.02
C ALA A 65 27.26 -5.34 23.79
N ARG A 66 26.92 -4.81 24.96
CA ARG A 66 25.78 -5.30 25.75
C ARG A 66 24.46 -4.78 25.23
N TYR A 67 24.46 -3.55 24.74
CA TYR A 67 23.29 -2.87 24.23
C TYR A 67 23.59 -2.26 22.86
N GLY A 68 22.59 -2.28 21.98
CA GLY A 68 22.63 -1.60 20.69
C GLY A 68 21.30 -0.95 20.39
N ALA A 69 21.34 0.18 19.70
CA ALA A 69 20.14 0.82 19.25
C ALA A 69 20.36 1.68 17.99
N LEU A 70 19.29 1.83 17.23
CA LEU A 70 19.26 2.59 16.00
C LEU A 70 18.04 3.50 16.00
N GLY A 71 18.27 4.80 15.95
CA GLY A 71 17.24 5.82 15.82
C GLY A 71 16.99 6.13 14.35
N VAL A 72 15.71 6.21 13.95
CA VAL A 72 15.30 6.64 12.61
C VAL A 72 14.73 8.06 12.70
N LEU A 73 15.20 8.96 11.84
CA LEU A 73 14.75 10.35 11.80
C LEU A 73 13.67 10.59 10.75
N SER A 74 12.72 11.46 11.07
CA SER A 74 11.85 12.12 10.10
C SER A 74 12.62 13.12 9.25
N GLU A 75 11.98 13.65 8.22
CA GLU A 75 12.52 14.79 7.44
C GLU A 75 12.70 16.05 8.29
N SER A 76 11.90 16.18 9.36
CA SER A 76 12.01 17.27 10.34
C SER A 76 13.09 17.05 11.40
N GLY A 77 13.88 15.97 11.31
CA GLY A 77 14.96 15.66 12.24
C GLY A 77 14.49 15.12 13.60
N LYS A 78 13.24 14.67 13.71
CA LYS A 78 12.72 14.03 14.93
C LYS A 78 12.91 12.53 14.86
N VAL A 79 13.24 11.88 15.97
CA VAL A 79 13.24 10.42 16.04
C VAL A 79 11.81 9.91 15.95
N ILE A 80 11.53 9.11 14.93
CA ILE A 80 10.20 8.52 14.65
C ILE A 80 10.16 7.02 14.89
N ASP A 81 11.32 6.38 14.98
CA ASP A 81 11.43 4.98 15.30
C ASP A 81 12.73 4.72 16.07
N LEU A 82 12.70 3.69 16.90
CA LEU A 82 13.85 3.25 17.67
C LEU A 82 13.86 1.71 17.68
N ILE A 83 14.96 1.16 17.19
CA ILE A 83 15.22 -0.28 17.21
C ILE A 83 16.28 -0.55 18.28
N THR A 84 16.05 -1.52 19.17
CA THR A 84 16.92 -1.80 20.31
C THR A 84 17.25 -3.29 20.41
N VAL A 85 18.48 -3.61 20.80
CA VAL A 85 18.97 -4.96 21.09
C VAL A 85 19.61 -4.97 22.48
N GLY A 86 19.38 -6.04 23.25
CA GLY A 86 19.92 -6.20 24.60
C GLY A 86 19.06 -5.57 25.71
N ILE A 87 17.90 -4.99 25.38
CA ILE A 87 16.89 -4.54 26.33
C ILE A 87 15.73 -5.54 26.30
N GLU A 88 15.61 -6.37 27.34
CA GLU A 88 14.73 -7.53 27.37
C GLU A 88 13.27 -7.21 27.75
N ASP A 89 12.99 -5.99 28.22
CA ASP A 89 11.64 -5.57 28.60
C ASP A 89 11.07 -4.55 27.58
N PRO A 90 10.14 -4.98 26.70
CA PRO A 90 9.50 -4.10 25.72
C PRO A 90 8.69 -2.96 26.35
N HIS A 91 8.15 -3.15 27.56
CA HIS A 91 7.37 -2.12 28.26
C HIS A 91 8.27 -0.98 28.74
N LEU A 92 9.51 -1.29 29.12
CA LEU A 92 10.51 -0.30 29.49
C LEU A 92 10.76 0.71 28.36
N CYS A 93 10.92 0.23 27.12
CA CYS A 93 11.11 1.10 25.95
C CYS A 93 9.88 1.97 25.64
N ALA A 94 8.67 1.41 25.79
CA ALA A 94 7.42 2.14 25.56
C ALA A 94 7.20 3.26 26.61
N ASP A 95 7.48 2.98 27.89
CA ASP A 95 7.29 3.91 29.00
C ASP A 95 8.31 5.07 28.99
N MET A 96 9.50 4.86 28.42
CA MET A 96 10.53 5.90 28.29
C MET A 96 10.21 6.96 27.22
N GLY A 97 9.33 6.65 26.27
CA GLY A 97 9.03 7.51 25.14
C GLY A 97 10.19 7.65 24.14
N MET A 98 9.95 8.35 23.03
CA MET A 98 10.97 8.57 22.00
C MET A 98 12.01 9.62 22.43
N PRO A 99 13.28 9.50 22.00
CA PRO A 99 14.29 10.52 22.23
C PRO A 99 13.85 11.90 21.72
N GLN A 100 14.00 12.94 22.55
CA GLN A 100 13.44 14.27 22.31
C GLN A 100 14.39 15.22 21.52
N GLY A 101 15.31 14.67 20.73
CA GLY A 101 16.21 15.48 19.89
C GLY A 101 17.24 16.30 20.67
N HIS A 102 17.77 15.76 21.77
CA HIS A 102 18.85 16.38 22.53
C HIS A 102 19.77 15.31 23.12
N GLY A 103 20.93 15.71 23.65
CA GLY A 103 21.88 14.81 24.29
C GLY A 103 22.91 14.21 23.34
N LEU A 104 23.54 13.10 23.76
CA LEU A 104 24.58 12.43 22.97
C LEU A 104 24.07 11.86 21.64
N LEU A 105 22.85 11.32 21.63
CA LEU A 105 22.25 10.77 20.41
C LEU A 105 22.09 11.85 19.33
N HIS A 106 21.59 13.01 19.72
CA HIS A 106 21.43 14.14 18.78
C HIS A 106 22.75 14.77 18.34
N THR A 107 23.82 14.63 19.13
CA THR A 107 25.15 15.18 18.79
C THR A 107 25.67 14.62 17.46
N MET A 108 25.51 13.32 17.24
CA MET A 108 25.96 12.67 15.99
C MET A 108 25.13 13.11 14.79
N VAL A 109 23.88 13.49 15.02
CA VAL A 109 22.98 14.01 13.97
C VAL A 109 23.37 15.44 13.57
N ASP A 110 23.66 16.29 14.56
CA ASP A 110 24.08 17.69 14.35
C ASP A 110 25.46 17.78 13.71
N ASP A 111 26.44 17.10 14.33
CA ASP A 111 27.84 17.22 14.00
C ASP A 111 28.19 16.36 12.77
N ARG A 112 27.35 15.36 12.44
CA ARG A 112 27.50 14.43 11.31
C ARG A 112 28.79 13.61 11.35
N GLU A 113 29.26 13.32 12.56
CA GLU A 113 30.49 12.60 12.82
C GLU A 113 30.26 11.47 13.83
N PRO A 114 31.06 10.39 13.78
CA PRO A 114 31.13 9.39 14.83
C PRO A 114 31.44 10.00 16.20
N LEU A 115 30.89 9.40 17.26
CA LEU A 115 31.14 9.79 18.63
C LEU A 115 31.53 8.58 19.47
N ARG A 116 32.70 8.66 20.11
CA ARG A 116 33.16 7.70 21.12
C ARG A 116 33.23 8.36 22.49
N VAL A 117 32.59 7.74 23.47
CA VAL A 117 32.45 8.25 24.83
C VAL A 117 32.91 7.19 25.82
N ALA A 118 33.97 7.49 26.57
CA ALA A 118 34.51 6.60 27.61
C ALA A 118 33.72 6.67 28.94
N ASP A 119 33.01 7.77 29.18
CA ASP A 119 32.11 7.95 30.32
C ASP A 119 30.93 8.85 29.91
N VAL A 120 29.76 8.23 29.71
CA VAL A 120 28.52 8.91 29.31
C VAL A 120 28.07 9.91 30.37
N ALA A 121 28.24 9.62 31.66
CA ALA A 121 27.81 10.53 32.71
C ALA A 121 28.68 11.80 32.80
N ALA A 122 29.95 11.69 32.41
CA ALA A 122 30.90 12.80 32.42
C ALA A 122 30.89 13.66 31.14
N HIS A 123 30.24 13.22 30.07
CA HIS A 123 30.28 13.93 28.79
C HIS A 123 29.47 15.25 28.85
N PRO A 124 29.99 16.40 28.35
CA PRO A 124 29.31 17.71 28.48
C PRO A 124 27.93 17.79 27.83
N ARG A 125 27.71 17.05 26.73
CA ARG A 125 26.40 16.95 26.04
C ARG A 125 25.49 15.86 26.62
N SER A 126 25.86 15.21 27.73
CA SER A 126 25.01 14.20 28.38
C SER A 126 23.85 14.86 29.13
N VAL A 127 22.66 14.27 29.00
CA VAL A 127 21.43 14.72 29.68
C VAL A 127 20.93 13.70 30.70
N GLY A 128 21.73 12.68 30.99
CA GLY A 128 21.34 11.53 31.80
C GLY A 128 20.42 10.56 31.05
N PHE A 129 19.81 9.65 31.80
CA PHE A 129 18.91 8.63 31.29
C PHE A 129 17.51 8.77 31.92
N PRO A 130 16.44 8.48 31.17
CA PRO A 130 15.09 8.47 31.73
C PRO A 130 14.93 7.36 32.78
N SER A 131 13.89 7.48 33.61
CA SER A 131 13.60 6.48 34.65
C SER A 131 13.38 5.11 34.04
N GLY A 132 14.00 4.07 34.62
CA GLY A 132 13.93 2.70 34.13
C GLY A 132 14.98 2.34 33.08
N HIS A 133 15.61 3.31 32.42
CA HIS A 133 16.63 3.04 31.41
C HIS A 133 17.88 2.37 32.02
N PRO A 134 18.50 1.38 31.34
CA PRO A 134 19.77 0.80 31.77
C PRO A 134 20.85 1.88 31.91
N LEU A 135 21.61 1.85 33.01
CA LEU A 135 22.76 2.73 33.14
C LEU A 135 23.88 2.25 32.21
N MET A 136 24.19 3.08 31.21
CA MET A 136 25.26 2.83 30.25
C MET A 136 26.47 3.69 30.58
N ARG A 137 27.68 3.12 30.54
CA ARG A 137 28.92 3.83 30.88
C ARG A 137 29.70 4.27 29.65
N THR A 138 29.96 3.36 28.72
CA THR A 138 30.67 3.66 27.48
C THR A 138 29.70 3.66 26.31
N LEU A 139 29.93 4.53 25.33
CA LEU A 139 29.12 4.61 24.13
C LEU A 139 30.00 4.80 22.90
N ILE A 140 29.64 4.14 21.82
CA ILE A 140 30.08 4.50 20.47
C ILE A 140 28.83 4.68 19.62
N GLY A 141 28.81 5.70 18.78
CA GLY A 141 27.77 5.83 17.78
C GLY A 141 28.24 6.51 16.52
N VAL A 142 27.46 6.31 15.47
CA VAL A 142 27.72 6.80 14.12
C VAL A 142 26.40 7.27 13.49
N PRO A 143 26.43 8.33 12.68
CA PRO A 143 25.24 8.74 11.95
C PRO A 143 24.97 7.80 10.76
N LEU A 144 23.69 7.53 10.48
CA LEU A 144 23.25 6.84 9.27
C LEU A 144 23.17 7.87 8.15
N MET A 145 24.19 7.95 7.29
CA MET A 145 24.28 9.00 6.27
C MET A 145 24.32 8.47 4.85
N VAL A 146 23.58 9.12 3.96
CA VAL A 146 23.72 8.93 2.51
C VAL A 146 23.82 10.29 1.84
N ARG A 147 24.89 10.49 1.06
CA ARG A 147 25.15 11.73 0.29
C ARG A 147 25.00 13.03 1.11
N GLY A 148 25.39 12.99 2.39
CA GLY A 148 25.35 14.14 3.31
C GLY A 148 24.02 14.37 4.03
N THR A 149 23.00 13.54 3.77
CA THR A 149 21.74 13.53 4.51
C THR A 149 21.81 12.50 5.63
N VAL A 150 21.43 12.90 6.85
CA VAL A 150 21.36 12.01 8.03
C VAL A 150 19.94 11.44 8.13
N TYR A 151 19.84 10.12 8.13
CA TYR A 151 18.59 9.37 8.25
C TYR A 151 18.34 8.84 9.67
N GLY A 152 19.35 8.91 10.52
CA GLY A 152 19.34 8.26 11.83
C GLY A 152 20.71 8.22 12.47
N ASP A 153 20.80 7.47 13.55
CA ASP A 153 22.04 7.12 14.22
C ASP A 153 22.03 5.64 14.61
N LEU A 154 23.20 5.02 14.67
CA LEU A 154 23.43 3.70 15.23
C LEU A 154 24.40 3.87 16.39
N TYR A 155 24.03 3.39 17.57
CA TYR A 155 24.89 3.45 18.74
C TYR A 155 24.90 2.12 19.51
N LEU A 156 26.05 1.82 20.10
CA LEU A 156 26.29 0.69 20.96
C LEU A 156 26.79 1.18 22.32
N ALA A 157 26.45 0.43 23.36
CA ALA A 157 26.90 0.73 24.71
C ALA A 157 27.46 -0.49 25.43
N ASP A 158 28.46 -0.22 26.27
CA ASP A 158 29.15 -1.14 27.16
C ASP A 158 29.64 -2.45 26.49
N LYS A 159 30.92 -2.49 26.08
CA LYS A 159 31.54 -3.75 25.64
C LYS A 159 31.48 -4.78 26.77
N LYS A 160 31.13 -6.02 26.43
CA LYS A 160 30.98 -7.15 27.36
C LYS A 160 32.27 -7.48 28.11
N ASP A 161 33.43 -7.17 27.53
CA ASP A 161 34.75 -7.35 28.14
C ASP A 161 35.23 -6.15 28.97
N GLY A 162 34.45 -5.06 29.01
CA GLY A 162 34.73 -3.85 29.77
C GLY A 162 35.80 -2.93 29.16
N THR A 163 36.33 -3.26 27.98
CA THR A 163 37.31 -2.43 27.27
C THR A 163 36.66 -1.21 26.62
N PRO A 164 37.40 -0.10 26.42
CA PRO A 164 36.90 1.04 25.64
C PRO A 164 36.66 0.65 24.17
N PHE A 165 35.76 1.37 23.50
CA PHE A 165 35.61 1.27 22.05
C PHE A 165 36.82 1.87 21.33
N ASP A 166 37.26 1.24 20.24
CA ASP A 166 38.44 1.63 19.46
C ASP A 166 38.10 2.05 18.01
N ASP A 167 39.13 2.30 17.20
CA ASP A 167 38.97 2.73 15.80
C ASP A 167 38.42 1.61 14.91
N ASP A 168 38.70 0.34 15.24
CA ASP A 168 38.18 -0.82 14.49
C ASP A 168 36.67 -0.98 14.73
N ASP A 169 36.23 -0.79 15.99
CA ASP A 169 34.81 -0.76 16.34
C ASP A 169 34.08 0.36 15.59
N GLU A 170 34.67 1.56 15.51
CA GLU A 170 34.12 2.72 14.78
C GLU A 170 34.01 2.45 13.28
N GLY A 171 35.06 1.88 12.67
CA GLY A 171 35.05 1.53 11.25
C GLY A 171 33.98 0.50 10.91
N LEU A 172 33.78 -0.50 11.77
CA LEU A 172 32.75 -1.52 11.59
C LEU A 172 31.34 -0.93 11.71
N LEU A 173 31.11 -0.08 12.72
CA LEU A 173 29.84 0.63 12.89
C LEU A 173 29.55 1.53 11.69
N THR A 174 30.55 2.27 11.21
CA THR A 174 30.41 3.17 10.06
C THR A 174 29.99 2.42 8.80
N ALA A 175 30.55 1.23 8.57
CA ALA A 175 30.18 0.39 7.42
C ALA A 175 28.73 -0.11 7.52
N LEU A 176 28.30 -0.58 8.69
CA LEU A 176 26.93 -1.01 8.94
C LEU A 176 25.93 0.15 8.86
N ALA A 177 26.30 1.31 9.40
CA ALA A 177 25.51 2.53 9.32
C ALA A 177 25.31 3.03 7.90
N SER A 178 26.33 2.89 7.05
CA SER A 178 26.22 3.20 5.62
C SER A 178 25.18 2.30 4.93
N ALA A 179 25.19 0.99 5.24
CA ALA A 179 24.19 0.06 4.71
C ALA A 179 22.77 0.40 5.19
N ALA A 180 22.60 0.67 6.50
CA ALA A 180 21.31 1.05 7.07
C ALA A 180 20.78 2.37 6.50
N GLY A 181 21.68 3.34 6.27
CA GLY A 181 21.36 4.62 5.64
C GLY A 181 20.79 4.44 4.23
N VAL A 182 21.39 3.57 3.40
CA VAL A 182 20.89 3.27 2.05
C VAL A 182 19.52 2.58 2.12
N SER A 183 19.31 1.64 3.05
CA SER A 183 17.99 1.02 3.24
C SER A 183 16.92 2.03 3.63
N LEU A 184 17.23 2.97 4.54
CA LEU A 184 16.32 4.04 4.97
C LEU A 184 16.03 5.03 3.83
N GLU A 185 17.03 5.41 3.04
CA GLU A 185 16.85 6.27 1.87
C GLU A 185 15.88 5.61 0.87
N ASN A 186 16.11 4.33 0.53
CA ASN A 186 15.24 3.60 -0.39
C ASN A 186 13.81 3.48 0.16
N ALA A 187 13.65 3.16 1.45
CA ALA A 187 12.34 3.09 2.09
C ALA A 187 11.60 4.44 2.04
N ARG A 188 12.30 5.56 2.32
CA ARG A 188 11.72 6.90 2.23
C ARG A 188 11.33 7.27 0.80
N LEU A 189 12.18 6.95 -0.18
CA LEU A 189 11.89 7.20 -1.60
C LEU A 189 10.66 6.41 -2.06
N TYR A 190 10.58 5.14 -1.69
CA TYR A 190 9.43 4.30 -2.02
C TYR A 190 8.15 4.81 -1.36
N GLU A 191 8.20 5.20 -0.08
CA GLU A 191 7.06 5.78 0.63
C GLU A 191 6.62 7.12 0.01
N HIS A 192 7.57 7.95 -0.44
CA HIS A 192 7.26 9.19 -1.14
C HIS A 192 6.57 8.92 -2.48
N LEU A 193 7.09 7.97 -3.27
CA LEU A 193 6.49 7.54 -4.53
C LEU A 193 5.07 6.98 -4.30
N LYS A 194 4.89 6.15 -3.28
CA LYS A 194 3.60 5.60 -2.87
C LYS A 194 2.58 6.70 -2.58
N ARG A 195 2.93 7.67 -1.73
CA ARG A 195 2.03 8.81 -1.41
C ARG A 195 1.72 9.68 -2.63
N ALA A 196 2.70 9.90 -3.49
CA ALA A 196 2.51 10.65 -4.72
C ALA A 196 1.51 9.94 -5.65
N ALA A 197 1.63 8.61 -5.79
CA ALA A 197 0.71 7.77 -6.54
C ALA A 197 -0.71 7.81 -5.95
N GLU A 198 -0.85 7.60 -4.64
CA GLU A 198 -2.15 7.69 -3.94
C GLU A 198 -2.84 9.03 -4.17
N HIS A 199 -2.10 10.14 -4.04
CA HIS A 199 -2.63 11.48 -4.25
C HIS A 199 -3.01 11.74 -5.70
N PHE A 200 -2.22 11.26 -6.65
CA PHE A 200 -2.54 11.34 -8.06
C PHE A 200 -3.83 10.57 -8.39
N GLN A 201 -3.95 9.31 -7.95
CA GLN A 201 -5.14 8.48 -8.15
C GLN A 201 -6.40 9.12 -7.56
N ARG A 202 -6.33 9.63 -6.32
CA ARG A 202 -7.45 10.33 -5.67
C ARG A 202 -7.92 11.55 -6.44
N ARG A 203 -7.00 12.28 -7.09
CA ARG A 203 -7.35 13.44 -7.93
C ARG A 203 -7.87 13.06 -9.30
N MET A 204 -7.52 11.86 -9.76
CA MET A 204 -8.04 11.33 -10.99
C MET A 204 -9.49 10.92 -10.82
N LEU A 205 -9.89 10.26 -9.74
CA LEU A 205 -11.29 9.84 -9.55
C LEU A 205 -12.27 11.04 -9.43
N PRO A 206 -13.47 10.95 -10.01
CA PRO A 206 -14.43 12.04 -9.96
C PRO A 206 -15.08 12.17 -8.58
N VAL A 207 -15.38 13.41 -8.20
CA VAL A 207 -16.32 13.68 -7.11
C VAL A 207 -17.72 13.58 -7.70
N LEU A 208 -18.57 12.69 -7.16
CA LEU A 208 -19.95 12.58 -7.59
C LEU A 208 -20.68 13.91 -7.37
N PRO A 209 -21.27 14.51 -8.42
CA PRO A 209 -22.11 15.68 -8.26
C PRO A 209 -23.46 15.30 -7.63
N ASP A 210 -24.23 16.29 -7.24
CA ASP A 210 -25.63 16.08 -6.90
C ASP A 210 -26.41 15.65 -8.16
N LEU A 211 -26.90 14.41 -8.14
CA LEU A 211 -27.69 13.81 -9.23
C LEU A 211 -29.18 13.80 -8.91
N ALA A 212 -29.62 14.61 -7.93
CA ALA A 212 -31.01 14.75 -7.58
C ALA A 212 -31.87 14.97 -8.84
N PRO A 213 -33.01 14.26 -8.95
CA PRO A 213 -33.69 13.51 -7.89
C PRO A 213 -33.24 12.04 -7.72
N LEU A 214 -32.20 11.57 -8.42
CA LEU A 214 -31.64 10.25 -8.17
C LEU A 214 -30.71 10.30 -6.97
N GLU A 215 -30.83 9.34 -6.06
CA GLU A 215 -29.81 9.08 -5.05
C GLU A 215 -28.63 8.39 -5.74
N ALA A 216 -27.41 8.80 -5.44
CA ALA A 216 -26.22 8.20 -6.03
C ALA A 216 -25.11 8.04 -4.99
N THR A 217 -24.35 6.96 -5.11
CA THR A 217 -23.22 6.66 -4.25
C THR A 217 -22.18 5.92 -5.06
N ALA A 218 -20.91 6.23 -4.85
CA ALA A 218 -19.82 5.47 -5.41
C ALA A 218 -18.81 5.08 -4.34
N ARG A 219 -18.08 4.02 -4.65
CA ARG A 219 -16.94 3.55 -3.88
C ARG A 219 -15.84 3.11 -4.82
N TYR A 220 -14.62 3.32 -4.37
CA TYR A 220 -13.43 2.91 -5.08
C TYR A 220 -12.43 2.32 -4.09
N GLU A 221 -12.00 1.09 -4.34
CA GLU A 221 -10.96 0.43 -3.55
C GLU A 221 -9.79 0.11 -4.48
N PRO A 222 -8.60 0.68 -4.26
CA PRO A 222 -7.44 0.39 -5.08
C PRO A 222 -6.92 -1.03 -4.79
N ALA A 223 -6.32 -1.66 -5.79
CA ALA A 223 -5.55 -2.88 -5.61
C ALA A 223 -4.45 -2.63 -4.56
N SER A 224 -4.23 -3.60 -3.68
CA SER A 224 -3.40 -3.44 -2.47
C SER A 224 -1.92 -3.08 -2.68
N VAL A 225 -1.41 -3.12 -3.92
CA VAL A 225 0.03 -2.99 -4.22
C VAL A 225 0.32 -1.65 -4.89
N LEU A 226 0.30 -0.57 -4.11
CA LEU A 226 0.95 0.67 -4.51
C LEU A 226 2.46 0.43 -4.74
N PRO A 227 3.11 1.15 -5.67
CA PRO A 227 2.66 2.35 -6.39
C PRO A 227 1.88 2.08 -7.69
N ARG A 228 1.26 0.90 -7.87
CA ARG A 228 0.37 0.67 -9.01
C ARG A 228 -0.83 1.63 -8.92
N LEU A 229 -1.11 2.28 -10.05
CA LEU A 229 -2.24 3.18 -10.20
C LEU A 229 -3.31 2.44 -10.99
N GLY A 230 -4.55 2.52 -10.52
CA GLY A 230 -5.60 1.72 -11.12
C GLY A 230 -6.09 2.20 -12.49
N GLY A 231 -6.47 1.21 -13.31
CA GLY A 231 -7.14 1.40 -14.60
C GLY A 231 -8.63 1.67 -14.46
N ASP A 232 -9.23 1.20 -13.36
CA ASP A 232 -10.65 1.34 -13.06
C ASP A 232 -11.10 2.77 -12.81
N TRP A 233 -12.29 3.10 -13.30
CA TRP A 233 -12.97 4.33 -12.93
C TRP A 233 -14.48 4.20 -12.98
N TYR A 234 -15.13 5.09 -12.24
CA TYR A 234 -16.52 5.47 -12.49
C TYR A 234 -16.57 6.94 -12.90
N ASP A 235 -17.65 7.37 -13.52
CA ASP A 235 -17.97 8.78 -13.70
C ASP A 235 -19.48 9.01 -13.72
N ALA A 236 -19.93 10.18 -13.28
CA ALA A 236 -21.33 10.58 -13.39
C ALA A 236 -21.47 12.10 -13.56
N MET A 237 -22.47 12.50 -14.34
CA MET A 237 -22.74 13.92 -14.61
C MET A 237 -24.16 14.16 -15.10
N THR A 238 -24.70 15.32 -14.75
CA THR A 238 -25.92 15.83 -15.37
C THR A 238 -25.58 16.47 -16.72
N LEU A 239 -26.23 16.01 -17.78
CA LEU A 239 -26.08 16.52 -19.14
C LEU A 239 -26.89 17.82 -19.32
N PRO A 240 -26.59 18.64 -20.35
CA PRO A 240 -27.28 19.92 -20.58
C PRO A 240 -28.79 19.82 -20.75
N ASP A 241 -29.29 18.66 -21.18
CA ASP A 241 -30.72 18.37 -21.36
C ASP A 241 -31.39 17.79 -20.10
N GLY A 242 -30.66 17.70 -18.99
CA GLY A 242 -31.15 17.21 -17.70
C GLY A 242 -31.11 15.69 -17.54
N ALA A 243 -30.67 14.94 -18.54
CA ALA A 243 -30.40 13.51 -18.36
C ALA A 243 -29.13 13.29 -17.52
N ILE A 244 -29.02 12.13 -16.89
CA ILE A 244 -27.86 11.74 -16.10
C ILE A 244 -27.02 10.77 -16.92
N CYS A 245 -25.77 11.12 -17.17
CA CYS A 245 -24.78 10.23 -17.77
C CYS A 245 -24.01 9.52 -16.67
N VAL A 246 -23.82 8.21 -16.83
CA VAL A 246 -23.08 7.35 -15.91
C VAL A 246 -22.08 6.52 -16.70
N VAL A 247 -20.90 6.30 -16.13
CA VAL A 247 -19.82 5.50 -16.72
C VAL A 247 -19.22 4.63 -15.64
N VAL A 248 -18.92 3.40 -15.98
CA VAL A 248 -17.91 2.57 -15.29
C VAL A 248 -17.07 1.91 -16.35
N GLY A 249 -15.76 1.84 -16.14
CA GLY A 249 -14.87 1.16 -17.04
C GLY A 249 -13.55 0.80 -16.39
N ASP A 250 -12.79 0.02 -17.15
CA ASP A 250 -11.50 -0.51 -16.81
C ASP A 250 -10.58 -0.43 -18.04
N VAL A 251 -9.37 0.10 -17.85
CA VAL A 251 -8.34 0.21 -18.89
C VAL A 251 -7.59 -1.11 -18.98
N THR A 252 -7.38 -1.60 -20.19
CA THR A 252 -6.63 -2.84 -20.39
C THR A 252 -5.18 -2.69 -19.89
N GLY A 253 -4.85 -3.44 -18.84
CA GLY A 253 -3.52 -3.48 -18.21
C GLY A 253 -3.51 -2.84 -16.82
N HIS A 254 -2.71 -3.39 -15.91
CA HIS A 254 -2.70 -3.05 -14.47
C HIS A 254 -1.44 -2.29 -14.03
N ASP A 255 -0.76 -1.63 -14.95
CA ASP A 255 0.56 -1.02 -14.71
C ASP A 255 0.46 0.51 -14.58
N VAL A 256 1.58 1.17 -14.23
CA VAL A 256 1.67 2.62 -13.94
C VAL A 256 1.11 3.51 -15.07
N GLU A 257 1.06 3.01 -16.31
CA GLU A 257 0.51 3.68 -17.48
C GLU A 257 -1.03 3.66 -17.56
N ALA A 258 -1.72 2.80 -16.79
CA ALA A 258 -3.17 2.63 -16.87
C ALA A 258 -3.93 3.90 -16.43
N ALA A 259 -3.50 4.55 -15.35
CA ALA A 259 -4.19 5.73 -14.82
C ALA A 259 -4.15 6.96 -15.76
N PRO A 260 -3.01 7.33 -16.39
CA PRO A 260 -3.00 8.34 -17.44
C PRO A 260 -3.98 8.04 -18.58
N LEU A 261 -4.00 6.80 -19.08
CA LEU A 261 -4.91 6.37 -20.15
C LEU A 261 -6.38 6.43 -19.71
N MET A 262 -6.67 6.00 -18.48
CA MET A 262 -8.00 6.11 -17.87
C MET A 262 -8.46 7.57 -17.85
N GLY A 263 -7.60 8.50 -17.39
CA GLY A 263 -7.94 9.92 -17.38
C GLY A 263 -8.18 10.49 -18.77
N GLN A 264 -7.40 10.05 -19.76
CA GLN A 264 -7.59 10.42 -21.16
C GLN A 264 -8.95 9.94 -21.69
N ILE A 265 -9.25 8.64 -21.55
CA ILE A 265 -10.51 8.04 -22.00
C ILE A 265 -11.70 8.69 -21.30
N ARG A 266 -11.65 8.83 -19.97
CA ARG A 266 -12.73 9.44 -19.18
C ARG A 266 -13.01 10.87 -19.61
N ASN A 267 -11.97 11.71 -19.75
CA ASN A 267 -12.16 13.11 -20.10
C ASN A 267 -12.64 13.29 -21.56
N MET A 268 -12.16 12.45 -22.49
CA MET A 268 -12.68 12.41 -23.86
C MET A 268 -14.16 12.00 -23.87
N LEU A 269 -14.51 10.93 -23.15
CA LEU A 269 -15.88 10.44 -23.06
C LEU A 269 -16.82 11.48 -22.44
N ARG A 270 -16.38 12.15 -21.37
CA ARG A 270 -17.10 13.26 -20.73
C ARG A 270 -17.35 14.40 -21.72
N ALA A 271 -16.33 14.80 -22.49
CA ALA A 271 -16.50 15.84 -23.51
C ALA A 271 -17.48 15.42 -24.62
N LEU A 272 -17.38 14.19 -25.12
CA LEU A 272 -18.26 13.66 -26.15
C LEU A 272 -19.72 13.53 -25.68
N ALA A 273 -19.94 13.11 -24.43
CA ALA A 273 -21.27 12.98 -23.84
C ALA A 273 -21.93 14.34 -23.59
N LEU A 274 -21.15 15.37 -23.24
CA LEU A 274 -21.65 16.74 -23.01
C LEU A 274 -21.91 17.51 -24.32
N ASP A 275 -21.19 17.18 -25.39
CA ASP A 275 -21.26 17.87 -26.68
C ASP A 275 -22.63 17.71 -27.35
N ARG A 276 -23.16 16.48 -27.38
CA ARG A 276 -24.41 16.15 -28.08
C ARG A 276 -25.26 15.22 -27.22
N GLY A 277 -26.56 15.48 -27.15
CA GLY A 277 -27.56 14.60 -26.51
C GLY A 277 -27.84 13.33 -27.35
N GLU A 278 -26.79 12.69 -27.84
CA GLU A 278 -26.82 11.49 -28.67
C GLU A 278 -27.00 10.22 -27.79
N PRO A 279 -27.57 9.13 -28.32
CA PRO A 279 -27.62 7.85 -27.63
C PRO A 279 -26.22 7.32 -27.27
N PRO A 280 -26.06 6.57 -26.16
CA PRO A 280 -24.76 6.08 -25.69
C PRO A 280 -23.92 5.36 -26.74
N GLY A 281 -24.53 4.56 -27.61
CA GLY A 281 -23.81 3.86 -28.68
C GLY A 281 -23.12 4.81 -29.67
N GLN A 282 -23.74 5.94 -30.00
CA GLN A 282 -23.13 6.93 -30.91
C GLN A 282 -21.96 7.65 -30.23
N VAL A 283 -22.10 8.00 -28.96
CA VAL A 283 -21.01 8.56 -28.15
C VAL A 283 -19.84 7.58 -28.09
N MET A 284 -20.12 6.29 -27.88
CA MET A 284 -19.11 5.22 -27.88
C MET A 284 -18.41 5.09 -29.24
N SER A 285 -19.15 5.11 -30.34
CA SER A 285 -18.54 5.06 -31.68
C SER A 285 -17.62 6.25 -31.94
N ARG A 286 -17.97 7.46 -31.47
CA ARG A 286 -17.08 8.63 -31.57
C ARG A 286 -15.84 8.49 -30.71
N LEU A 287 -15.97 7.89 -29.53
CA LEU A 287 -14.84 7.56 -28.68
C LEU A 287 -13.90 6.60 -29.39
N ASP A 288 -14.38 5.48 -29.95
CA ASP A 288 -13.55 4.53 -30.72
C ASP A 288 -12.77 5.24 -31.84
N HIS A 289 -13.45 6.04 -32.65
CA HIS A 289 -12.80 6.78 -33.73
C HIS A 289 -11.67 7.66 -33.18
N ALA A 290 -11.91 8.38 -32.08
CA ALA A 290 -10.91 9.24 -31.48
C ALA A 290 -9.71 8.46 -30.89
N LEU A 291 -9.95 7.31 -30.26
CA LEU A 291 -8.88 6.46 -29.69
C LEU A 291 -8.05 5.78 -30.78
N THR A 292 -8.66 5.35 -31.90
CA THR A 292 -7.92 4.74 -33.02
C THR A 292 -7.03 5.70 -33.81
N MET A 293 -7.09 7.00 -33.52
CA MET A 293 -6.21 8.01 -34.13
C MET A 293 -4.84 8.12 -33.44
N PHE A 294 -4.66 7.48 -32.28
CA PHE A 294 -3.37 7.43 -31.59
C PHE A 294 -2.45 6.39 -32.25
N ASP A 295 -1.14 6.62 -32.20
CA ASP A 295 -0.14 5.67 -32.73
C ASP A 295 -0.18 4.32 -31.99
N ASP A 296 -0.45 4.37 -30.68
CA ASP A 296 -0.77 3.22 -29.83
C ASP A 296 -2.15 3.46 -29.17
N PRO A 297 -3.24 2.94 -29.77
CA PRO A 297 -4.59 3.18 -29.28
C PRO A 297 -4.80 2.61 -27.87
N PRO A 298 -5.15 3.44 -26.88
CA PRO A 298 -5.53 2.91 -25.58
C PRO A 298 -6.85 2.15 -25.68
N THR A 299 -6.92 1.02 -25.00
CA THR A 299 -8.09 0.16 -24.95
C THR A 299 -8.68 0.08 -23.55
N ALA A 300 -10.01 -0.04 -23.47
CA ALA A 300 -10.72 -0.17 -22.21
C ALA A 300 -12.03 -0.94 -22.39
N THR A 301 -12.41 -1.70 -21.38
CA THR A 301 -13.80 -2.16 -21.25
C THR A 301 -14.59 -1.08 -20.54
N LEU A 302 -15.78 -0.72 -21.01
CA LEU A 302 -16.63 0.22 -20.27
C LEU A 302 -18.12 0.09 -20.59
N VAL A 303 -18.96 0.52 -19.65
CA VAL A 303 -20.38 0.81 -19.85
C VAL A 303 -20.59 2.31 -19.84
N LEU A 304 -21.25 2.83 -20.88
CA LEU A 304 -21.78 4.19 -20.92
C LEU A 304 -23.29 4.12 -20.82
N GLY A 305 -23.84 4.79 -19.82
CA GLY A 305 -25.26 4.86 -19.55
C GLY A 305 -25.79 6.29 -19.56
N ARG A 306 -27.05 6.43 -19.96
CA ARG A 306 -27.83 7.67 -19.94
C ARG A 306 -29.19 7.37 -19.31
N ILE A 307 -29.52 8.09 -18.26
CA ILE A 307 -30.79 7.98 -17.53
C ILE A 307 -31.59 9.25 -17.78
N GLU A 308 -32.78 9.10 -18.34
CA GLU A 308 -33.68 10.22 -18.61
C GLU A 308 -35.07 9.96 -18.06
N ARG A 309 -35.81 11.02 -17.71
CA ARG A 309 -37.21 10.87 -17.32
C ARG A 309 -38.05 10.51 -18.54
N GLY A 310 -38.89 9.48 -18.40
CA GLY A 310 -39.82 9.05 -19.43
C GLY A 310 -40.78 10.17 -19.86
N ARG A 311 -41.04 10.26 -21.17
CA ARG A 311 -41.81 11.34 -21.79
C ARG A 311 -43.33 11.31 -21.47
N GLU A 312 -43.86 10.18 -21.00
CA GLU A 312 -45.32 9.97 -20.85
C GLU A 312 -45.90 10.30 -19.46
N GLY A 313 -45.24 11.14 -18.66
CA GLY A 313 -45.87 11.73 -17.46
C GLY A 313 -46.02 10.80 -16.23
N GLY A 314 -45.55 9.56 -16.31
CA GLY A 314 -45.59 8.57 -15.22
C GLY A 314 -44.49 8.71 -14.15
N GLY A 315 -43.51 9.60 -14.34
CA GLY A 315 -42.37 9.77 -13.43
C GLY A 315 -41.32 8.64 -13.44
N GLU A 316 -41.53 7.63 -14.28
CA GLU A 316 -40.56 6.56 -14.56
C GLU A 316 -39.32 7.10 -15.29
N TYR A 317 -38.18 6.47 -15.05
CA TYR A 317 -36.94 6.77 -15.77
C TYR A 317 -36.69 5.70 -16.83
N THR A 318 -35.95 6.06 -17.87
CA THR A 318 -35.45 5.14 -18.88
C THR A 318 -33.94 5.15 -18.83
N PHE A 319 -33.34 3.97 -18.69
CA PHE A 319 -31.91 3.77 -18.79
C PHE A 319 -31.58 3.31 -20.21
N SER A 320 -30.87 4.15 -20.95
CA SER A 320 -30.25 3.80 -22.22
C SER A 320 -28.76 3.52 -21.97
N TRP A 321 -28.20 2.44 -22.50
CA TRP A 321 -26.76 2.14 -22.32
C TRP A 321 -26.11 1.48 -23.52
N SER A 322 -24.80 1.62 -23.61
CA SER A 322 -23.93 0.87 -24.51
C SER A 322 -22.83 0.20 -23.70
N ASN A 323 -22.50 -1.03 -24.04
CA ASN A 323 -21.49 -1.83 -23.35
C ASN A 323 -20.38 -2.21 -24.34
N ALA A 324 -19.14 -1.84 -24.01
CA ALA A 324 -17.94 -2.11 -24.78
C ALA A 324 -17.11 -3.22 -24.10
N GLY A 325 -17.68 -4.42 -24.00
CA GLY A 325 -16.99 -5.61 -23.48
C GLY A 325 -16.82 -5.63 -21.95
N HIS A 326 -17.59 -4.83 -21.23
CA HIS A 326 -17.55 -4.73 -19.78
C HIS A 326 -18.63 -5.59 -19.12
N LEU A 327 -18.57 -5.76 -17.80
CA LEU A 327 -19.62 -6.46 -17.05
C LEU A 327 -20.98 -5.74 -17.19
N PRO A 328 -22.09 -6.49 -17.25
CA PRO A 328 -23.41 -5.90 -17.44
C PRO A 328 -23.89 -5.20 -16.15
N PRO A 329 -24.56 -4.04 -16.25
CA PRO A 329 -25.16 -3.39 -15.09
C PRO A 329 -26.16 -4.31 -14.39
N LEU A 330 -26.17 -4.28 -13.05
CA LEU A 330 -27.13 -5.00 -12.24
C LEU A 330 -28.30 -4.08 -11.87
N LEU A 331 -29.52 -4.48 -12.23
CA LEU A 331 -30.74 -3.80 -11.84
C LEU A 331 -31.42 -4.58 -10.70
N VAL A 332 -31.64 -3.89 -9.59
CA VAL A 332 -32.38 -4.41 -8.43
C VAL A 332 -33.69 -3.64 -8.30
N GLY A 333 -34.81 -4.34 -8.42
CA GLY A 333 -36.15 -3.81 -8.19
C GLY A 333 -36.43 -3.57 -6.72
N ALA A 334 -37.33 -2.63 -6.40
CA ALA A 334 -37.75 -2.36 -5.02
C ALA A 334 -38.42 -3.58 -4.34
N ASP A 335 -38.84 -4.57 -5.12
CA ASP A 335 -39.38 -5.86 -4.68
C ASP A 335 -38.29 -6.89 -4.33
N GLY A 336 -37.01 -6.54 -4.48
CA GLY A 336 -35.88 -7.44 -4.28
C GLY A 336 -35.59 -8.34 -5.48
N SER A 337 -36.24 -8.14 -6.63
CA SER A 337 -35.84 -8.81 -7.87
C SER A 337 -34.49 -8.27 -8.34
N ALA A 338 -33.59 -9.14 -8.79
CA ALA A 338 -32.28 -8.75 -9.31
C ALA A 338 -32.07 -9.33 -10.71
N ARG A 339 -31.56 -8.52 -11.64
CA ARG A 339 -31.27 -8.96 -13.01
C ARG A 339 -30.12 -8.17 -13.63
N TYR A 340 -29.26 -8.88 -14.35
CA TYR A 340 -28.24 -8.26 -15.18
C TYR A 340 -28.84 -7.71 -16.49
N LEU A 341 -28.49 -6.48 -16.84
CA LEU A 341 -28.85 -5.82 -18.09
C LEU A 341 -27.81 -6.16 -19.17
N ALA A 342 -27.65 -7.47 -19.44
CA ALA A 342 -26.72 -7.96 -20.45
C ALA A 342 -27.20 -7.63 -21.87
N PRO A 343 -26.30 -7.14 -22.76
CA PRO A 343 -26.65 -6.93 -24.15
C PRO A 343 -26.83 -8.27 -24.86
N ALA A 344 -27.67 -8.31 -25.91
CA ALA A 344 -27.88 -9.52 -26.71
C ALA A 344 -26.60 -9.98 -27.45
N ARG A 345 -25.63 -9.09 -27.63
CA ARG A 345 -24.29 -9.37 -28.16
C ARG A 345 -23.27 -8.66 -27.29
N HIS A 346 -22.27 -9.39 -26.84
CA HIS A 346 -21.13 -8.81 -26.14
C HIS A 346 -20.39 -7.86 -27.09
N GLY A 347 -20.14 -6.64 -26.63
CA GLY A 347 -19.27 -5.69 -27.32
C GLY A 347 -17.80 -6.08 -27.17
N ILE A 348 -16.94 -5.53 -28.02
CA ILE A 348 -15.49 -5.54 -27.81
C ILE A 348 -15.06 -4.32 -26.99
N PRO A 349 -13.90 -4.32 -26.32
CA PRO A 349 -13.32 -3.11 -25.73
C PRO A 349 -13.29 -1.92 -26.70
N VAL A 350 -13.32 -0.69 -26.18
CA VAL A 350 -13.07 0.50 -26.99
C VAL A 350 -11.62 0.56 -27.46
N GLY A 351 -11.36 1.24 -28.57
CA GLY A 351 -10.01 1.44 -29.11
C GLY A 351 -9.44 0.27 -29.92
N ILE A 352 -10.10 -0.90 -29.94
CA ILE A 352 -9.67 -2.07 -30.72
C ILE A 352 -10.02 -1.92 -32.20
N ASP A 353 -11.28 -1.62 -32.53
CA ASP A 353 -11.75 -1.53 -33.91
C ASP A 353 -12.93 -0.55 -34.02
N ALA A 354 -12.66 0.63 -34.58
CA ALA A 354 -13.65 1.69 -34.79
C ALA A 354 -14.69 1.37 -35.88
N SER A 355 -14.51 0.31 -36.67
CA SER A 355 -15.49 -0.13 -37.67
C SER A 355 -16.65 -0.93 -37.07
N VAL A 356 -16.49 -1.44 -35.85
CA VAL A 356 -17.53 -2.20 -35.15
C VAL A 356 -18.65 -1.27 -34.69
N SER A 357 -19.87 -1.60 -35.10
CA SER A 357 -21.05 -0.83 -34.69
C SER A 357 -21.33 -0.95 -33.20
N ARG A 358 -21.52 0.20 -32.54
CA ARG A 358 -21.92 0.29 -31.13
C ARG A 358 -23.44 0.47 -31.05
N TYR A 359 -24.08 -0.32 -30.19
CA TYR A 359 -25.53 -0.32 -30.03
C TYR A 359 -25.93 0.30 -28.69
N SER A 360 -27.07 0.98 -28.68
CA SER A 360 -27.72 1.42 -27.44
C SER A 360 -28.87 0.45 -27.13
N HIS A 361 -28.97 0.05 -25.88
CA HIS A 361 -30.06 -0.73 -25.33
C HIS A 361 -30.88 0.16 -24.40
N GLU A 362 -32.14 -0.15 -24.20
CA GLU A 362 -33.03 0.63 -23.34
C GLU A 362 -33.78 -0.28 -22.36
N HIS A 363 -33.96 0.22 -21.14
CA HIS A 363 -34.72 -0.47 -20.11
C HIS A 363 -35.42 0.55 -19.20
N PRO A 364 -36.71 0.36 -18.86
CA PRO A 364 -37.39 1.20 -17.87
C PRO A 364 -36.81 0.97 -16.46
N LEU A 365 -36.62 2.04 -15.71
CA LEU A 365 -36.29 2.01 -14.29
C LEU A 365 -37.55 2.42 -13.52
N LEU A 366 -38.14 1.43 -12.85
CA LEU A 366 -39.32 1.64 -12.02
C LEU A 366 -38.95 2.47 -10.77
N PRO A 367 -39.93 3.08 -10.08
CA PRO A 367 -39.68 3.78 -8.82
C PRO A 367 -39.02 2.89 -7.77
N GLY A 368 -38.01 3.41 -7.07
CA GLY A 368 -37.24 2.66 -6.06
C GLY A 368 -36.24 1.63 -6.60
N SER A 369 -36.11 1.48 -7.92
CA SER A 369 -35.09 0.60 -8.51
C SER A 369 -33.67 1.12 -8.22
N THR A 370 -32.77 0.21 -7.89
CA THR A 370 -31.34 0.48 -7.72
C THR A 370 -30.55 -0.11 -8.90
N LEU A 371 -29.79 0.72 -9.58
CA LEU A 371 -28.87 0.35 -10.67
C LEU A 371 -27.45 0.35 -10.13
N LEU A 372 -26.72 -0.75 -10.34
CA LEU A 372 -25.33 -0.92 -9.96
C LEU A 372 -24.48 -1.11 -11.21
N LEU A 373 -23.43 -0.31 -11.35
CA LEU A 373 -22.37 -0.46 -12.34
C LEU A 373 -21.07 -0.73 -11.57
N PHE A 374 -20.29 -1.71 -12.00
CA PHE A 374 -19.13 -2.16 -11.25
C PHE A 374 -18.09 -2.78 -12.17
N THR A 375 -16.84 -2.74 -11.74
CA THR A 375 -15.70 -3.42 -12.38
C THR A 375 -15.54 -4.85 -11.85
N ASP A 376 -14.75 -5.65 -12.54
CA ASP A 376 -14.56 -7.08 -12.25
C ASP A 376 -13.92 -7.33 -10.88
N GLY A 377 -13.06 -6.44 -10.36
CA GLY A 377 -12.48 -6.59 -9.02
C GLY A 377 -13.51 -6.71 -7.89
N LEU A 378 -14.78 -6.31 -8.10
CA LEU A 378 -15.86 -6.55 -7.13
C LEU A 378 -16.31 -8.03 -7.05
N VAL A 379 -16.18 -8.78 -8.15
CA VAL A 379 -16.73 -10.13 -8.31
C VAL A 379 -15.67 -11.19 -8.61
N GLU A 380 -14.55 -10.81 -9.20
CA GLU A 380 -13.46 -11.70 -9.58
C GLU A 380 -12.62 -12.10 -8.37
N ARG A 381 -12.31 -13.39 -8.27
CA ARG A 381 -11.41 -13.95 -7.25
C ARG A 381 -10.57 -15.05 -7.90
N ARG A 382 -9.30 -15.17 -7.53
CA ARG A 382 -8.39 -16.20 -8.11
C ARG A 382 -8.92 -17.62 -8.03
N ASP A 383 -9.67 -17.93 -6.98
CA ASP A 383 -10.15 -19.29 -6.67
C ASP A 383 -11.65 -19.49 -6.96
N GLN A 384 -12.31 -18.55 -7.64
CA GLN A 384 -13.75 -18.62 -7.90
C GLN A 384 -14.09 -18.21 -9.33
N ASP A 385 -15.08 -18.89 -9.91
CA ASP A 385 -15.63 -18.52 -11.21
C ASP A 385 -16.40 -17.18 -11.13
N ILE A 386 -16.25 -16.36 -12.16
CA ILE A 386 -16.84 -15.01 -12.23
C ILE A 386 -18.36 -15.06 -12.15
N ASP A 387 -18.99 -16.09 -12.73
CA ASP A 387 -20.43 -16.30 -12.69
C ASP A 387 -20.93 -16.48 -11.26
N THR A 388 -20.14 -17.17 -10.41
CA THR A 388 -20.51 -17.33 -9.00
C THR A 388 -20.39 -16.00 -8.23
N GLY A 389 -19.36 -15.20 -8.55
CA GLY A 389 -19.22 -13.85 -8.00
C GLY A 389 -20.39 -12.93 -8.38
N LEU A 390 -20.85 -13.02 -9.63
CA LEU A 390 -22.02 -12.29 -10.12
C LEU A 390 -23.31 -12.74 -9.42
N ASP A 391 -23.55 -14.03 -9.26
CA ASP A 391 -24.73 -14.53 -8.56
C ASP A 391 -24.75 -14.07 -7.08
N ASP A 392 -23.60 -14.16 -6.40
CA ASP A 392 -23.42 -13.72 -5.02
C ASP A 392 -23.68 -12.20 -4.86
N LEU A 393 -23.23 -11.39 -5.81
CA LEU A 393 -23.46 -9.94 -5.84
C LEU A 393 -24.96 -9.63 -6.00
N ALA A 394 -25.62 -10.28 -6.95
CA ALA A 394 -27.04 -10.08 -7.21
C ALA A 394 -27.90 -10.45 -5.99
N GLU A 395 -27.61 -11.59 -5.34
CA GLU A 395 -28.35 -12.02 -4.16
C GLU A 395 -28.21 -11.03 -3.00
N GLN A 396 -27.01 -10.48 -2.79
CA GLN A 396 -26.77 -9.54 -1.69
C GLN A 396 -27.39 -8.18 -1.95
N ALA A 397 -27.23 -7.64 -3.15
CA ALA A 397 -27.84 -6.39 -3.53
C ALA A 397 -29.37 -6.45 -3.39
N ALA A 398 -29.98 -7.59 -3.77
CA ALA A 398 -31.41 -7.86 -3.54
C ALA A 398 -31.80 -7.84 -2.05
N ARG A 399 -31.02 -8.50 -1.19
CA ARG A 399 -31.27 -8.52 0.28
C ARG A 399 -31.16 -7.14 0.92
N LEU A 400 -30.32 -6.26 0.37
CA LEU A 400 -30.01 -4.93 0.91
C LEU A 400 -30.77 -3.80 0.20
N VAL A 401 -31.71 -4.09 -0.71
CA VAL A 401 -32.34 -3.06 -1.55
C VAL A 401 -33.04 -1.93 -0.77
N THR A 402 -33.48 -2.21 0.46
CA THR A 402 -34.15 -1.22 1.33
C THR A 402 -33.18 -0.43 2.21
N ALA A 403 -31.91 -0.80 2.28
CA ALA A 403 -30.89 -0.09 3.04
C ALA A 403 -30.53 1.24 2.36
N PRO A 404 -30.03 2.24 3.10
CA PRO A 404 -29.39 3.42 2.52
C PRO A 404 -28.32 3.02 1.50
N LEU A 405 -28.15 3.81 0.44
CA LEU A 405 -27.27 3.42 -0.66
C LEU A 405 -25.80 3.31 -0.23
N GLU A 406 -25.38 4.15 0.72
CA GLU A 406 -24.05 4.05 1.36
C GLU A 406 -23.85 2.71 2.07
N GLU A 407 -24.80 2.29 2.89
CA GLU A 407 -24.72 1.00 3.62
C GLU A 407 -24.73 -0.19 2.65
N LEU A 408 -25.51 -0.11 1.57
CA LEU A 408 -25.53 -1.12 0.52
C LEU A 408 -24.14 -1.23 -0.12
N CYS A 409 -23.55 -0.12 -0.58
CA CYS A 409 -22.24 -0.12 -1.22
C CYS A 409 -21.12 -0.59 -0.27
N ASP A 410 -21.14 -0.14 0.98
CA ASP A 410 -20.16 -0.54 1.99
C ASP A 410 -20.27 -2.03 2.32
N ALA A 411 -21.48 -2.59 2.37
CA ALA A 411 -21.69 -4.01 2.58
C ALA A 411 -21.19 -4.87 1.40
N LEU A 412 -21.41 -4.41 0.15
CA LEU A 412 -20.94 -5.11 -1.04
C LEU A 412 -19.41 -5.15 -1.11
N ILE A 413 -18.73 -4.06 -0.73
CA ILE A 413 -17.26 -4.00 -0.70
C ILE A 413 -16.68 -4.74 0.49
N SER A 414 -17.19 -4.52 1.70
CA SER A 414 -16.60 -5.07 2.92
C SER A 414 -16.67 -6.59 3.01
N ARG A 415 -17.57 -7.25 2.26
CA ARG A 415 -17.64 -8.71 2.20
C ARG A 415 -16.47 -9.32 1.42
N SER A 416 -15.76 -8.55 0.60
CA SER A 416 -14.54 -9.07 -0.02
C SER A 416 -13.54 -9.53 1.04
N ARG A 417 -13.45 -8.85 2.21
CA ARG A 417 -12.60 -9.14 3.41
C ARG A 417 -11.16 -9.56 3.14
N GLN A 418 -10.74 -9.52 1.89
CA GLN A 418 -9.48 -9.94 1.34
C GLN A 418 -8.90 -8.71 0.67
N VAL A 419 -7.58 -8.69 0.65
CA VAL A 419 -6.82 -7.85 -0.25
C VAL A 419 -7.40 -8.04 -1.66
N PHE A 420 -7.98 -6.99 -2.24
CA PHE A 420 -8.43 -7.03 -3.63
C PHE A 420 -7.20 -7.26 -4.51
N ASP A 421 -7.34 -8.23 -5.42
CA ASP A 421 -6.32 -8.54 -6.41
C ASP A 421 -6.25 -7.47 -7.51
N ASP A 422 -7.40 -6.84 -7.80
CA ASP A 422 -7.55 -5.76 -8.77
C ASP A 422 -8.25 -4.54 -8.13
N ASP A 423 -8.29 -3.42 -8.85
CA ASP A 423 -9.06 -2.26 -8.42
C ASP A 423 -10.57 -2.57 -8.43
N VAL A 424 -11.31 -1.79 -7.64
CA VAL A 424 -12.76 -1.88 -7.60
C VAL A 424 -13.33 -0.49 -7.78
N ALA A 425 -14.16 -0.31 -8.81
CA ALA A 425 -15.06 0.81 -8.93
C ALA A 425 -16.51 0.32 -8.83
N LEU A 426 -17.29 0.91 -7.92
CA LEU A 426 -18.73 0.65 -7.77
C LEU A 426 -19.48 1.97 -7.83
N LEU A 427 -20.43 2.09 -8.77
CA LEU A 427 -21.36 3.20 -8.90
C LEU A 427 -22.80 2.70 -8.75
N ALA A 428 -23.50 3.22 -7.76
CA ALA A 428 -24.88 2.90 -7.47
C ALA A 428 -25.78 4.13 -7.67
N LEU A 429 -26.93 3.93 -8.31
CA LEU A 429 -27.97 4.95 -8.45
C LEU A 429 -29.33 4.36 -8.07
N ARG A 430 -30.16 5.12 -7.33
CA ARG A 430 -31.51 4.70 -6.96
C ARG A 430 -32.53 5.73 -7.43
N THR A 431 -33.57 5.25 -8.11
CA THR A 431 -34.69 6.09 -8.54
C THR A 431 -35.58 6.43 -7.35
N PRO A 432 -36.19 7.64 -7.32
CA PRO A 432 -37.10 8.03 -6.26
C PRO A 432 -38.33 7.12 -6.19
N LEU A 433 -38.86 6.92 -4.98
CA LEU A 433 -40.10 6.15 -4.74
C LEU A 433 -41.36 6.86 -5.26
N ASP A 434 -41.33 8.19 -5.35
CA ASP A 434 -42.45 9.01 -5.78
C ASP A 434 -42.24 9.60 -7.18
N SER A 435 -43.19 9.35 -8.07
CA SER A 435 -43.43 10.21 -9.23
C SER A 435 -44.07 11.51 -8.71
N PRO A 436 -43.44 12.70 -8.84
CA PRO A 436 -44.04 13.92 -8.33
C PRO A 436 -45.39 14.13 -9.01
N LYS A 437 -46.48 14.04 -8.24
CA LYS A 437 -47.82 14.42 -8.67
C LYS A 437 -47.74 15.90 -9.08
N ARG A 438 -47.93 16.20 -10.37
CA ARG A 438 -48.13 17.59 -10.81
C ARG A 438 -49.42 18.10 -10.15
N GLY A 439 -49.26 19.07 -9.25
CA GLY A 439 -50.35 19.91 -8.75
C GLY A 439 -50.75 20.96 -9.76
#